data_AF-A0A8J6TRN7-F1
#
_entry.id   AF-A0A8J6TRN7-F1
#
_cell.length_a   1.000
_cell.length_b   1.000
_cell.length_c   1.000
_cell.angle_alpha   90.00
_cell.angle_beta   90.00
_cell.angle_gamma   90.00
#
_symmetry.space_group_name_H-M   'P 1'
#
loop_
_entity.id
_entity.type
_entity.pdbx_description
1 polymer ?
#
loop_
_entity_poly.entity_id
_entity_poly.type
_entity_poly.pdbx_seq_one_letter_code
_entity_poly.pdbx_strand_id
1 'polypeptide(L)'
;MDKQYQDWMNQAAAKSENIAKQLKGFKKKKPKNLDELFHKEHQAVFRKVDCLKCANCCKTTSPIFRDIDIRRISAHMRMTASDFIKKFLKIDEDNDYVLQQSPCHFLMADNTCIIYENRPLACREYPHTDRKNINQILDLTRKNAEICPAVSNILLQINKSF
;
A
#
# COMPACT_ATOMS: atom_id res chain seq x y z
N MET A 1 1.47 10.19 -14.39
CA MET A 1 2.26 9.13 -13.70
C MET A 1 3.51 8.90 -14.54
N ASP A 2 4.66 8.66 -13.92
CA ASP A 2 5.93 8.39 -14.61
C ASP A 2 5.77 7.19 -15.58
N LYS A 3 6.34 7.28 -16.79
CA LYS A 3 6.25 6.24 -17.82
C LYS A 3 6.78 4.89 -17.30
N GLN A 4 7.88 4.91 -16.56
CA GLN A 4 8.46 3.69 -16.00
C GLN A 4 7.50 3.00 -15.03
N TYR A 5 6.74 3.78 -14.24
CA TYR A 5 5.80 3.23 -13.29
C TYR A 5 4.61 2.58 -14.02
N GLN A 6 4.10 3.23 -15.07
CA GLN A 6 3.07 2.65 -15.92
C GLN A 6 3.55 1.37 -16.60
N ASP A 7 4.79 1.34 -17.08
CA ASP A 7 5.35 0.15 -17.72
C ASP A 7 5.42 -1.05 -16.76
N TRP A 8 5.80 -0.85 -15.50
CA TRP A 8 5.78 -1.92 -14.49
C TRP A 8 4.37 -2.43 -14.20
N MET A 9 3.39 -1.54 -14.10
CA MET A 9 2.00 -1.91 -13.87
C MET A 9 1.45 -2.71 -15.06
N ASN A 10 1.70 -2.26 -16.29
CA ASN A 10 1.29 -2.94 -17.51
C ASN A 10 1.95 -4.32 -17.67
N GLN A 11 3.25 -4.42 -17.37
CA GLN A 11 3.96 -5.70 -17.40
C GLN A 11 3.43 -6.68 -16.34
N ALA A 12 3.15 -6.21 -15.13
CA ALA A 12 2.56 -7.04 -14.08
C ALA A 12 1.14 -7.50 -14.44
N ALA A 13 0.34 -6.62 -15.06
CA ALA A 13 -0.98 -6.97 -15.57
C ALA A 13 -0.90 -8.05 -16.67
N ALA A 14 0.03 -7.90 -17.62
CA ALA A 14 0.27 -8.88 -18.69
C ALA A 14 0.75 -10.24 -18.15
N LYS A 15 1.45 -10.26 -17.00
CA LYS A 15 1.94 -11.48 -16.33
C LYS A 15 1.08 -11.90 -15.14
N SER A 16 -0.13 -11.34 -15.00
CA SER A 16 -0.99 -11.52 -13.82
C SER A 16 -1.28 -12.99 -13.50
N GLU A 17 -1.54 -13.81 -14.52
CA GLU A 17 -1.76 -15.25 -14.34
C GLU A 17 -0.53 -15.99 -13.78
N ASN A 18 0.66 -15.68 -14.30
CA ASN A 18 1.90 -16.29 -13.84
C ASN A 18 2.20 -15.89 -12.39
N ILE A 19 2.11 -14.59 -12.09
CA ILE A 19 2.24 -14.05 -10.74
C ILE A 19 1.25 -14.74 -9.80
N ALA A 20 -0.03 -14.85 -10.19
CA ALA A 20 -1.05 -15.50 -9.38
C ALA A 20 -0.73 -16.99 -9.11
N LYS A 21 -0.28 -17.73 -10.12
CA LYS A 21 0.14 -19.14 -9.98
C LYS A 21 1.32 -19.27 -9.02
N GLN A 22 2.33 -18.42 -9.15
CA GLN A 22 3.52 -18.43 -8.29
C GLN A 22 3.16 -18.11 -6.83
N LEU A 23 2.37 -17.05 -6.59
CA LEU A 23 1.93 -16.67 -5.24
C LEU A 23 1.08 -17.78 -4.59
N LYS A 24 0.22 -18.46 -5.36
CA LYS A 24 -0.53 -19.64 -4.89
C LYS A 24 0.42 -20.80 -4.53
N GLY A 25 1.49 -20.99 -5.29
CA GLY A 25 2.57 -21.93 -4.98
C GLY A 25 3.22 -21.63 -3.62
N PHE A 26 3.60 -20.37 -3.38
CA PHE A 26 4.19 -19.94 -2.11
C PHE A 26 3.26 -20.12 -0.91
N LYS A 27 1.94 -19.98 -1.09
CA LYS A 27 0.96 -20.28 -0.03
C LYS A 27 0.93 -21.76 0.31
N LYS A 28 0.98 -22.64 -0.69
CA LYS A 28 0.94 -24.11 -0.50
C LYS A 28 2.24 -24.64 0.11
N LYS A 29 3.38 -24.16 -0.37
CA LYS A 29 4.70 -24.55 0.11
C LYS A 29 5.55 -23.30 0.27
N LYS A 30 5.55 -22.75 1.49
CA LYS A 30 6.32 -21.54 1.84
C LYS A 30 7.82 -21.80 1.63
N PRO A 31 8.50 -21.07 0.72
CA PRO A 31 9.96 -21.07 0.67
C PRO A 31 10.53 -20.58 2.01
N LYS A 32 11.60 -21.21 2.49
CA LYS A 32 12.21 -20.87 3.80
C LYS A 32 12.60 -19.38 3.88
N ASN A 33 13.10 -18.84 2.78
CA ASN A 33 13.59 -17.47 2.63
C ASN A 33 12.57 -16.52 1.96
N LEU A 34 11.27 -16.85 1.97
CA LEU A 34 10.26 -16.03 1.27
C LEU A 34 10.23 -14.59 1.78
N ASP A 35 10.25 -14.40 3.10
CA ASP A 35 10.21 -13.07 3.70
C ASP A 35 11.49 -12.28 3.30
N GLU A 36 12.66 -12.91 3.42
CA GLU A 36 13.96 -12.32 3.03
C GLU A 36 13.99 -11.90 1.55
N LEU A 37 13.43 -12.74 0.66
CA LEU A 37 13.33 -12.43 -0.76
C LEU A 37 12.49 -11.17 -0.98
N PHE A 38 11.31 -11.09 -0.36
CA PHE A 38 10.44 -9.91 -0.48
C PHE A 38 11.10 -8.65 0.10
N HIS A 39 11.81 -8.75 1.22
CA HIS A 39 12.53 -7.62 1.80
C HIS A 39 13.66 -7.14 0.90
N LYS A 40 14.44 -8.07 0.33
CA LYS A 40 15.51 -7.74 -0.62
C LYS A 40 14.97 -6.96 -1.81
N GLU A 41 13.89 -7.44 -2.42
CA GLU A 41 13.28 -6.77 -3.57
C GLU A 41 12.58 -5.47 -3.19
N HIS A 42 11.94 -5.39 -2.01
CA HIS A 42 11.41 -4.14 -1.47
C HIS A 42 12.52 -3.08 -1.40
N GLN A 43 13.65 -3.40 -0.76
CA GLN A 43 14.77 -2.45 -0.62
C GLN A 43 15.34 -2.06 -1.98
N ALA A 44 15.49 -3.01 -2.91
CA ALA A 44 15.99 -2.72 -4.25
C ALA A 44 15.07 -1.79 -5.05
N VAL A 45 13.76 -1.96 -4.93
CA VAL A 45 12.75 -1.17 -5.64
C VAL A 45 12.60 0.22 -5.01
N PHE A 46 12.47 0.32 -3.69
CA PHE A 46 12.28 1.61 -3.00
C PHE A 46 13.52 2.51 -2.98
N ARG A 47 14.71 2.00 -3.33
CA ARG A 47 15.86 2.86 -3.68
C ARG A 47 15.67 3.68 -4.95
N LYS A 48 14.74 3.26 -5.82
CA LYS A 48 14.50 3.88 -7.15
C LYS A 48 13.10 4.48 -7.26
N VAL A 49 12.17 4.03 -6.40
CA VAL A 49 10.80 4.53 -6.37
C VAL A 49 10.69 5.68 -5.41
N ASP A 50 10.26 6.81 -5.95
CA ASP A 50 9.69 7.92 -5.18
C ASP A 50 8.15 7.83 -5.22
N CYS A 51 7.54 7.73 -4.03
CA CYS A 51 6.08 7.69 -3.87
C CYS A 51 5.40 9.00 -4.29
N LEU A 52 6.09 10.15 -4.15
CA LEU A 52 5.54 11.47 -4.52
C LEU A 52 5.37 11.64 -6.03
N LYS A 53 6.05 10.82 -6.85
CA LYS A 53 5.86 10.82 -8.32
C LYS A 53 4.48 10.33 -8.75
N CYS A 54 3.79 9.52 -7.95
CA CYS A 54 2.47 9.01 -8.30
C CYS A 54 1.41 9.29 -7.26
N ALA A 55 1.73 9.13 -5.96
CA ALA A 55 0.79 9.11 -4.84
C ALA A 55 -0.49 8.31 -5.15
N ASN A 56 -0.37 7.21 -5.92
CA ASN A 56 -1.54 6.54 -6.48
C ASN A 56 -2.44 5.99 -5.37
N CYS A 57 -1.84 5.35 -4.34
CA CYS A 57 -2.60 4.89 -3.19
C CYS A 57 -3.31 6.03 -2.46
N CYS A 58 -2.67 7.18 -2.27
CA CYS A 58 -3.32 8.35 -1.66
C CYS A 58 -4.45 8.94 -2.53
N LYS A 59 -4.45 8.68 -3.83
CA LYS A 59 -5.46 9.18 -4.77
C LYS A 59 -6.66 8.25 -4.93
N THR A 60 -6.46 6.95 -4.76
CA THR A 60 -7.46 5.94 -5.17
C THR A 60 -7.87 4.98 -4.08
N THR A 61 -7.18 4.95 -2.93
CA THR A 61 -7.51 4.03 -1.84
C THR A 61 -7.62 4.74 -0.50
N SER A 62 -8.39 4.13 0.40
CA SER A 62 -8.47 4.56 1.78
C SER A 62 -7.64 3.63 2.67
N PRO A 63 -6.80 4.17 3.57
CA PRO A 63 -6.25 3.38 4.67
C PRO A 63 -7.34 3.12 5.72
N ILE A 64 -7.08 2.15 6.60
CA ILE A 64 -7.82 1.98 7.85
C ILE A 64 -7.30 2.98 8.89
N PHE A 65 -8.22 3.64 9.59
CA PHE A 65 -7.95 4.55 10.71
C PHE A 65 -8.35 3.88 12.02
N ARG A 66 -7.38 3.41 12.79
CA ARG A 66 -7.69 2.87 14.13
C ARG A 66 -7.95 4.02 15.10
N ASP A 67 -8.61 3.75 16.23
CA ASP A 67 -8.89 4.79 17.24
C ASP A 67 -7.64 5.54 17.70
N ILE A 68 -6.51 4.85 17.81
CA ILE A 68 -5.23 5.48 18.17
C ILE A 68 -4.73 6.45 17.09
N ASP A 69 -4.95 6.12 15.81
CA ASP A 69 -4.62 6.97 14.68
C ASP A 69 -5.57 8.18 14.65
N ILE A 70 -6.88 7.96 14.85
CA ILE A 70 -7.89 9.02 14.93
C ILE A 70 -7.54 10.03 16.03
N ARG A 71 -7.30 9.56 17.27
CA ARG A 71 -6.94 10.44 18.39
C ARG A 71 -5.68 11.25 18.11
N ARG A 72 -4.63 10.62 17.56
CA ARG A 72 -3.36 11.29 17.25
C ARG A 72 -3.54 12.35 16.16
N ILE A 73 -4.24 12.02 15.07
CA ILE A 73 -4.42 12.92 13.94
C ILE A 73 -5.37 14.07 14.30
N SER A 74 -6.48 13.80 14.99
CA SER A 74 -7.41 14.85 15.41
C SER A 74 -6.76 15.85 16.35
N ALA A 75 -5.92 15.38 17.30
CA ALA A 75 -5.14 16.25 18.17
C ALA A 75 -4.16 17.13 17.39
N HIS A 76 -3.44 16.56 16.41
CA HIS A 76 -2.55 17.32 15.53
C HIS A 76 -3.31 18.39 14.72
N MET A 77 -4.53 18.07 14.26
CA MET A 77 -5.40 18.99 13.54
C MET A 77 -6.20 19.94 14.43
N ARG A 78 -5.96 19.92 15.75
CA ARG A 78 -6.63 20.77 16.75
C ARG A 78 -8.16 20.66 16.70
N MET A 79 -8.68 19.43 16.56
CA MET A 79 -10.11 19.13 16.60
C MET A 79 -10.41 17.89 17.44
N THR A 80 -11.68 17.72 17.83
CA THR A 80 -12.10 16.53 18.57
C THR A 80 -12.08 15.29 17.66
N ALA A 81 -11.95 14.09 18.26
CA ALA A 81 -12.03 12.85 17.51
C ALA A 81 -13.40 12.67 16.83
N SER A 82 -14.48 13.12 17.48
CA SER A 82 -15.84 13.07 16.92
C SER A 82 -15.96 13.95 15.67
N ASP A 83 -15.45 15.19 15.72
CA ASP A 83 -15.43 16.08 14.56
C ASP A 83 -14.57 15.52 13.43
N PHE A 84 -13.42 14.93 13.76
CA PHE A 84 -12.54 14.29 12.77
C PHE A 84 -13.25 13.15 12.05
N ILE A 85 -13.91 12.25 12.80
CA ILE A 85 -14.67 11.15 12.22
C ILE A 85 -15.79 11.71 11.33
N LYS A 86 -16.61 12.62 11.85
CA LYS A 86 -17.73 13.21 11.10
C LYS A 86 -17.29 13.89 9.81
N LYS A 87 -16.13 14.55 9.83
CA LYS A 87 -15.61 15.33 8.70
C LYS A 87 -14.87 14.50 7.66
N PHE A 88 -14.13 13.45 8.07
CA PHE A 88 -13.21 12.77 7.18
C PHE A 88 -13.47 11.28 7.01
N LEU A 89 -14.16 10.63 7.95
CA LEU A 89 -14.25 9.17 8.02
C LEU A 89 -15.70 8.65 7.94
N LYS A 90 -15.83 7.42 7.49
CA LYS A 90 -17.05 6.60 7.57
C LYS A 90 -16.67 5.19 8.00
N ILE A 91 -17.64 4.41 8.42
CA ILE A 91 -17.47 2.99 8.70
C ILE A 91 -17.78 2.23 7.40
N ASP A 92 -16.93 1.28 7.02
CA ASP A 92 -17.17 0.39 5.87
C ASP A 92 -17.87 -0.92 6.27
N GLU A 93 -17.98 -1.85 5.32
CA GLU A 93 -18.66 -3.14 5.50
C GLU A 93 -17.97 -4.06 6.52
N ASP A 94 -16.67 -3.85 6.75
CA ASP A 94 -15.86 -4.62 7.69
C ASP A 94 -15.83 -3.98 9.10
N ASN A 95 -16.63 -2.93 9.32
CA ASN A 95 -16.65 -2.08 10.52
C ASN A 95 -15.34 -1.32 10.77
N ASP A 96 -14.55 -1.05 9.73
CA ASP A 96 -13.34 -0.24 9.82
C ASP A 96 -13.63 1.23 9.51
N TYR A 97 -12.94 2.14 10.20
CA TYR A 97 -12.97 3.56 9.83
C TYR A 97 -12.10 3.81 8.60
N VAL A 98 -12.73 4.29 7.53
CA VAL A 98 -12.11 4.62 6.25
C VAL A 98 -12.47 6.04 5.82
N LEU A 99 -11.77 6.61 4.85
CA LEU A 99 -12.07 7.92 4.27
C LEU A 99 -13.47 7.93 3.64
N GLN A 100 -14.17 9.05 3.79
CA GLN A 100 -15.47 9.25 3.16
C GLN A 100 -15.37 9.27 1.62
N GLN A 101 -14.29 9.86 1.09
CA GLN A 101 -14.05 10.04 -0.35
C GLN A 101 -12.58 9.87 -0.71
N SER A 102 -12.33 9.66 -2.00
CA SER A 102 -11.00 9.69 -2.63
C SER A 102 -10.97 10.80 -3.70
N PRO A 103 -9.85 11.51 -3.93
CA PRO A 103 -8.55 11.38 -3.27
C PRO A 103 -8.56 11.66 -1.77
N CYS A 104 -7.51 11.21 -1.07
CA CYS A 104 -7.36 11.45 0.36
C CYS A 104 -7.41 12.95 0.68
N HIS A 105 -8.25 13.33 1.65
CA HIS A 105 -8.38 14.71 2.12
C HIS A 105 -7.07 15.36 2.59
N PHE A 106 -6.08 14.54 2.96
CA PHE A 106 -4.79 15.01 3.45
C PHE A 106 -3.73 15.10 2.36
N LEU A 107 -4.06 14.71 1.11
CA LEU A 107 -3.17 14.77 -0.03
C LEU A 107 -3.18 16.18 -0.65
N MET A 108 -2.00 16.76 -0.83
CA MET A 108 -1.77 18.07 -1.44
C MET A 108 -1.56 17.97 -2.96
N ALA A 109 -1.64 19.12 -3.63
CA ALA A 109 -1.48 19.22 -5.09
C ALA A 109 -0.11 18.74 -5.60
N ASP A 110 0.93 18.84 -4.77
CA ASP A 110 2.30 18.37 -5.03
C ASP A 110 2.54 16.91 -4.60
N ASN A 111 1.46 16.17 -4.33
CA ASN A 111 1.47 14.80 -3.82
C ASN A 111 2.04 14.63 -2.39
N THR A 112 2.35 15.72 -1.67
CA THR A 112 2.71 15.64 -0.25
C THR A 112 1.48 15.40 0.63
N CYS A 113 1.70 15.02 1.89
CA CYS A 113 0.62 14.74 2.85
C CYS A 113 0.72 15.72 4.03
N ILE A 114 -0.34 16.47 4.31
CA ILE A 114 -0.34 17.47 5.40
C ILE A 114 -0.22 16.83 6.79
N ILE A 115 -0.56 15.55 6.91
CA ILE A 115 -0.40 14.77 8.15
C ILE A 115 0.69 13.71 8.02
N TYR A 116 1.69 13.86 7.14
CA TYR A 116 2.66 12.80 6.86
C TYR A 116 3.26 12.21 8.14
N GLU A 117 3.74 13.05 9.07
CA GLU A 117 4.31 12.61 10.35
C GLU A 117 3.29 12.00 11.33
N ASN A 118 2.00 12.21 11.10
CA ASN A 118 0.90 11.68 11.94
C ASN A 118 0.05 10.62 11.22
N ARG A 119 0.41 10.27 9.97
CA ARG A 119 -0.36 9.38 9.09
C ARG A 119 -0.71 8.04 9.77
N PRO A 120 -1.87 7.44 9.44
CA PRO A 120 -2.30 6.16 10.02
C PRO A 120 -1.23 5.08 9.82
N LEU A 121 -1.22 4.07 10.70
CA LEU A 121 -0.26 2.97 10.58
C LEU A 121 -0.36 2.28 9.21
N ALA A 122 -1.57 2.06 8.70
CA ALA A 122 -1.78 1.49 7.37
C ALA A 122 -1.07 2.29 6.26
N CYS A 123 -1.05 3.63 6.33
CA CYS A 123 -0.27 4.45 5.40
C CYS A 123 1.24 4.35 5.59
N ARG A 124 1.73 4.13 6.83
CA ARG A 124 3.16 3.98 7.10
C ARG A 124 3.71 2.65 6.59
N GLU A 125 2.91 1.60 6.76
CA GLU A 125 3.31 0.24 6.42
C GLU A 125 3.00 -0.12 4.96
N TYR A 126 2.17 0.66 4.26
CA TYR A 126 1.88 0.42 2.84
C TYR A 126 3.17 0.44 2.01
N PRO A 127 3.42 -0.55 1.12
CA PRO A 127 2.49 -1.59 0.64
C PRO A 127 2.59 -2.95 1.35
N HIS A 128 3.19 -3.00 2.53
CA HIS A 128 3.37 -4.18 3.38
C HIS A 128 4.27 -5.27 2.79
N THR A 129 5.20 -4.93 1.89
CA THR A 129 6.09 -5.90 1.23
C THR A 129 7.36 -6.21 2.01
N ASP A 130 7.65 -5.50 3.09
CA ASP A 130 8.78 -5.65 4.01
C ASP A 130 8.35 -6.16 5.40
N ARG A 131 7.17 -6.78 5.51
CA ARG A 131 6.71 -7.39 6.77
C ARG A 131 7.12 -8.86 6.87
N LYS A 132 7.22 -9.35 8.11
CA LYS A 132 7.33 -10.79 8.40
C LYS A 132 6.04 -11.52 8.02
N ASN A 133 6.16 -12.80 7.70
CA ASN A 133 5.06 -13.69 7.31
C ASN A 133 4.27 -13.16 6.10
N ILE A 134 4.98 -12.76 5.04
CA ILE A 134 4.35 -12.23 3.81
C ILE A 134 3.37 -13.23 3.19
N ASN A 135 3.60 -14.53 3.40
CA ASN A 135 2.71 -15.61 2.96
C ASN A 135 1.25 -15.44 3.40
N GLN A 136 0.99 -14.76 4.53
CA GLN A 136 -0.36 -14.50 5.04
C GLN A 136 -1.12 -13.46 4.21
N ILE A 137 -0.43 -12.58 3.50
CA ILE A 137 -1.04 -11.45 2.78
C ILE A 137 -0.78 -11.45 1.28
N LEU A 138 -0.31 -12.56 0.69
CA LEU A 138 0.04 -12.58 -0.74
C LEU A 138 -1.13 -12.20 -1.68
N ASP A 139 -2.38 -12.44 -1.29
CA ASP A 139 -3.53 -11.97 -2.07
C ASP A 139 -3.67 -10.44 -2.00
N LEU A 140 -3.45 -9.85 -0.82
CA LEU A 140 -3.39 -8.40 -0.66
C LEU A 140 -2.20 -7.81 -1.42
N THR A 141 -1.03 -8.45 -1.37
CA THR A 141 0.14 -8.04 -2.16
C THR A 141 -0.19 -8.05 -3.66
N ARG A 142 -0.91 -9.06 -4.15
CA ARG A 142 -1.36 -9.11 -5.54
C ARG A 142 -2.30 -7.96 -5.88
N LYS A 143 -3.32 -7.70 -5.05
CA LYS A 143 -4.23 -6.56 -5.22
C LYS A 143 -3.49 -5.22 -5.18
N ASN A 144 -2.53 -5.07 -4.27
CA ASN A 144 -1.71 -3.87 -4.16
C ASN A 144 -0.84 -3.64 -5.42
N ALA A 145 -0.53 -4.67 -6.21
CA ALA A 145 0.16 -4.53 -7.49
C ALA A 145 -0.70 -3.88 -8.59
N GLU A 146 -2.02 -3.82 -8.40
CA GLU A 146 -2.96 -3.10 -9.28
C GLU A 146 -3.00 -1.60 -8.96
N ILE A 147 -2.45 -1.20 -7.81
CA ILE A 147 -2.46 0.18 -7.32
C ILE A 147 -1.04 0.77 -7.28
N CYS A 148 -0.06 0.01 -6.79
CA CYS A 148 1.28 0.51 -6.50
C CYS A 148 2.31 -0.04 -7.50
N PRO A 149 2.96 0.83 -8.30
CA PRO A 149 3.95 0.40 -9.29
C PRO A 149 5.17 -0.27 -8.64
N ALA A 150 5.49 0.08 -7.38
CA ALA A 150 6.55 -0.59 -6.63
C ALA A 150 6.22 -2.06 -6.39
N VAL A 151 4.97 -2.37 -6.03
CA VAL A 151 4.54 -3.75 -5.78
C VAL A 151 4.53 -4.54 -7.09
N SER A 152 4.07 -3.94 -8.19
CA SER A 152 4.15 -4.54 -9.53
C SER A 152 5.60 -4.92 -9.88
N ASN A 153 6.54 -4.00 -9.67
CA ASN A 153 7.95 -4.27 -9.94
C ASN A 153 8.53 -5.35 -9.00
N ILE A 154 8.22 -5.31 -7.70
CA ILE A 154 8.65 -6.35 -6.73
C ILE A 154 8.19 -7.74 -7.20
N LEU A 155 6.91 -7.89 -7.57
CA LEU A 155 6.39 -9.16 -8.04
C LEU A 155 7.03 -9.60 -9.35
N LEU A 156 7.34 -8.67 -10.27
CA LEU A 156 8.07 -8.98 -11.51
C LEU A 156 9.51 -9.46 -11.24
N GLN A 157 10.22 -8.91 -10.24
CA GLN A 157 11.57 -9.38 -9.90
C GLN A 157 11.55 -10.75 -9.21
N ILE A 158 10.58 -10.96 -8.30
CA ILE A 158 10.38 -12.26 -7.66
C ILE A 158 9.99 -13.32 -8.69
N ASN A 159 9.18 -12.96 -9.68
CA ASN A 159 8.79 -13.86 -10.75
C ASN A 159 9.95 -14.30 -11.64
N LYS A 160 10.99 -13.48 -11.80
CA LYS A 160 12.21 -13.84 -12.55
C LYS A 160 13.17 -14.72 -11.76
N SER A 161 13.02 -14.78 -10.44
CA SER A 161 13.95 -15.49 -9.54
C SER A 161 13.62 -16.98 -9.40
N PHE A 162 12.57 -17.46 -10.07
CA PHE A 162 12.09 -18.85 -10.08
C PHE A 162 11.70 -19.24 -11.50
#